data_AF-A0A4Y4E952-F1
#
_entry.id   AF-A0A4Y4E952-F1
#
_cell.length_a   1.000
_cell.length_b   1.000
_cell.length_c   1.000
_cell.angle_alpha   90.00
_cell.angle_beta   90.00
_cell.angle_gamma   90.00
#
_symmetry.space_group_name_H-M   'P 1'
#
loop_
_entity.id
_entity.type
_entity.pdbx_description
1 polymer ?
#
loop_
_entity_poly.entity_id
_entity_poly.type
_entity_poly.pdbx_seq_one_letter_code
_entity_poly.pdbx_strand_id
1 'polypeptide(L)' 'MDRRMPWGVIALVSDGTEVLIDNTKTGHASLDPGVEVRLVVLDDSRTPARGSLMKDDFIIARRLRGGVEKA' A
#
# COMPACT_ATOMS: atom_id res chain seq x y z
N MET A 1 0.82 3.72 17.39
CA MET A 1 -0.55 4.27 17.46
C MET A 1 -1.28 3.78 16.22
N ASP A 2 -2.37 3.04 16.38
CA ASP A 2 -3.13 2.52 15.26
C ASP A 2 -4.12 3.57 14.77
N ARG A 3 -3.82 4.22 13.64
CA ARG A 3 -4.59 5.36 13.13
C ARG A 3 -5.54 4.88 12.02
N ARG A 4 -6.56 4.12 12.42
CA ARG A 4 -7.67 3.75 11.53
C ARG A 4 -8.51 4.98 11.23
N MET A 5 -8.68 5.29 9.95
CA MET A 5 -9.57 6.33 9.47
C MET A 5 -10.82 5.70 8.85
N PRO A 6 -11.96 6.42 8.79
CA PRO A 6 -13.18 5.87 8.17
C PRO A 6 -12.99 5.41 6.72
N TRP A 7 -11.99 5.97 6.03
CA TRP A 7 -11.69 5.71 4.62
C TRP A 7 -10.46 4.82 4.37
N GLY A 8 -9.71 4.43 5.41
CA GLY A 8 -8.49 3.64 5.22
C GLY A 8 -7.67 3.41 6.47
N VAL A 9 -6.51 2.79 6.28
CA VAL A 9 -5.56 2.45 7.35
C VAL A 9 -4.18 3.01 6.99
N ILE A 10 -3.47 3.51 8.00
CA ILE A 10 -2.06 3.89 7.87
C ILE A 10 -1.21 2.69 8.29
N ALA A 11 -0.40 2.18 7.37
CA ALA A 11 0.64 1.21 7.64
C ALA A 11 1.99 1.90 7.76
N LEU A 12 2.84 1.39 8.64
CA LEU A 12 4.22 1.85 8.78
C LEU A 12 5.15 0.86 8.08
N VAL A 13 5.96 1.35 7.14
CA VAL A 13 7.01 0.57 6.48
C VAL A 13 8.23 0.52 7.40
N SER A 14 9.09 -0.49 7.22
CA SER A 14 10.28 -0.72 8.07
C SER A 14 11.26 0.45 8.13
N ASP A 15 11.27 1.33 7.13
CA ASP A 15 12.09 2.55 7.09
C ASP A 15 11.43 3.75 7.78
N GLY A 16 10.24 3.57 8.37
CA GLY A 16 9.46 4.62 9.02
C GLY A 16 8.51 5.37 8.10
N THR A 17 8.40 5.01 6.82
CA THR A 17 7.46 5.65 5.89
C THR A 17 6.01 5.30 6.25
N GLU A 18 5.16 6.32 6.39
CA GLU A 18 3.72 6.15 6.54
C GLU A 18 3.04 5.97 5.18
N VAL A 19 2.25 4.91 5.05
CA VAL A 19 1.52 4.57 3.83
C VAL A 19 0.02 4.47 4.14
N LEU A 20 -0.78 5.33 3.52
CA LEU A 20 -2.24 5.22 3.52
C LEU A 20 -2.70 4.16 2.52
N ILE A 21 -3.48 3.21 3.03
CA ILE A 21 -4.18 2.20 2.25
C ILE A 21 -5.68 2.53 2.32
N ASP A 22 -6.23 3.02 1.20
CA ASP A 22 -7.66 3.24 1.06
C ASP A 22 -8.42 1.92 1.24
N ASN A 23 -9.63 1.97 1.82
CA ASN A 23 -10.48 0.78 2.02
C ASN A 23 -10.75 0.00 0.72
N THR A 24 -10.77 0.68 -0.42
CA THR A 24 -10.95 0.06 -1.74
C THR A 24 -9.71 -0.71 -2.22
N LYS A 25 -8.57 -0.54 -1.55
CA LYS A 25 -7.26 -1.12 -1.87
C LYS A 25 -6.78 -2.14 -0.83
N THR A 26 -7.62 -2.49 0.14
CA THR A 26 -7.29 -3.48 1.19
C THR A 26 -7.50 -4.92 0.73
N GLY A 27 -8.31 -5.13 -0.32
CA GLY A 27 -8.65 -6.45 -0.83
C GLY A 27 -9.44 -7.26 0.21
N HIS A 28 -8.94 -8.45 0.55
CA HIS A 28 -9.51 -9.33 1.58
C HIS A 28 -8.61 -9.45 2.83
N ALA A 29 -7.59 -8.60 2.96
CA ALA A 29 -6.65 -8.69 4.08
C ALA A 29 -7.30 -8.23 5.39
N SER A 30 -7.02 -8.92 6.50
CA SER A 30 -7.26 -8.35 7.83
C SER A 30 -6.22 -7.26 8.09
N LEU A 31 -6.68 -6.10 8.55
CA LEU A 31 -5.86 -4.93 8.88
C LEU A 31 -5.86 -4.64 10.38
N ASP A 32 -5.89 -5.69 11.18
CA ASP A 32 -5.78 -5.57 12.63
C ASP A 32 -4.41 -5.07 13.06
N PRO A 33 -4.33 -4.16 14.05
CA PRO A 33 -3.05 -3.65 14.53
C PRO A 33 -2.13 -4.79 14.95
N GLY A 34 -0.87 -4.72 14.50
CA GLY A 34 0.14 -5.75 14.75
C GLY A 34 0.19 -6.84 13.68
N VAL A 35 -0.74 -6.87 12.71
CA VAL A 35 -0.64 -7.75 11.54
C VAL A 35 0.37 -7.18 10.55
N GLU A 36 1.38 -7.97 10.20
CA GLU A 36 2.29 -7.65 9.11
C GLU A 36 1.63 -7.97 7.77
N VAL A 37 1.63 -6.99 6.86
CA VAL A 37 1.13 -7.14 5.50
C VAL A 37 2.21 -6.75 4.50
N ARG A 38 2.19 -7.40 3.33
CA ARG A 38 2.94 -6.90 2.17
C ARG A 38 2.04 -5.93 1.42
N LEU A 39 2.59 -4.77 1.07
CA LEU A 39 1.91 -3.76 0.24
C LEU A 39 2.79 -3.34 -0.93
N VAL A 40 2.17 -2.70 -1.91
CA VAL A 40 2.85 -1.93 -2.96
C VAL A 40 2.65 -0.45 -2.69
N VAL A 41 3.74 0.32 -2.72
CA VAL A 41 3.67 1.78 -2.76
C VAL A 41 3.30 2.20 -4.19
N LEU A 42 2.20 2.93 -4.32
CA LEU A 42 1.65 3.43 -5.58
C LEU A 42 2.15 4.83 -5.93
N ASP A 43 2.29 5.69 -4.91
CA ASP A 43 2.68 7.09 -5.05
C ASP A 43 3.38 7.53 -3.75
N ASP A 44 4.71 7.61 -3.80
CA ASP A 44 5.58 8.03 -2.69
C ASP A 44 5.81 9.55 -2.65
N SER A 45 5.27 10.30 -3.61
CA SER A 45 5.36 11.76 -3.63
C SER A 45 4.39 12.45 -2.65
N ARG A 46 3.50 11.68 -2.02
CA ARG A 46 2.48 12.17 -1.07
C ARG A 46 2.86 11.90 0.38
N THR A 47 2.22 12.64 1.29
CA THR A 47 2.39 12.45 2.74
C THR A 47 1.02 12.35 3.42
N PRO A 48 0.60 11.16 3.90
CA PRO A 48 1.28 9.86 3.77
C PRO A 48 1.33 9.36 2.32
N ALA A 49 2.28 8.47 2.02
CA ALA A 49 2.38 7.82 0.71
C ALA A 49 1.13 6.97 0.44
N ARG A 50 0.80 6.69 -0.82
CA ARG A 50 -0.35 5.82 -1.14
C ARG A 50 0.11 4.39 -1.38
N GLY A 51 -0.64 3.44 -0.83
CA GLY A 51 -0.37 2.02 -0.98
C GLY A 51 -1.58 1.20 -1.40
N SER A 52 -1.31 -0.05 -1.79
CA SER A 52 -2.33 -1.05 -2.09
C SER A 52 -1.90 -2.45 -1.66
N LEU A 53 -2.87 -3.24 -1.24
CA LEU A 53 -2.76 -4.68 -0.93
C LEU A 53 -3.35 -5.55 -2.05
N MET A 54 -3.91 -4.95 -3.10
CA MET A 54 -4.56 -5.71 -4.16
C MET A 54 -3.55 -6.48 -5.00
N LYS A 55 -3.87 -7.75 -5.27
CA LYS A 55 -3.05 -8.65 -6.11
C LYS A 55 -2.76 -8.05 -7.50
N ASP A 56 -3.72 -7.36 -8.09
CA ASP A 56 -3.55 -6.75 -9.42
C ASP A 56 -2.53 -5.62 -9.41
N ASP A 57 -2.53 -4.79 -8.35
CA ASP A 57 -1.54 -3.73 -8.17
C ASP A 57 -0.13 -4.33 -7.95
N PHE A 58 -0.02 -5.48 -7.27
CA PHE A 58 1.24 -6.25 -7.20
C PHE A 58 1.72 -6.73 -8.57
N ILE A 59 0.83 -7.24 -9.41
CA ILE A 59 1.16 -7.70 -10.76
C ILE A 59 1.64 -6.53 -11.61
N ILE A 60 0.94 -5.40 -11.57
CA ILE A 60 1.31 -4.19 -12.30
C ILE A 60 2.68 -3.69 -11.82
N ALA A 61 2.88 -3.52 -10.51
CA ALA A 61 4.16 -3.05 -9.98
C ALA A 61 5.31 -4.00 -10.29
N ARG A 62 5.08 -5.32 -10.32
CA ARG A 62 6.09 -6.30 -10.75
C ARG A 62 6.45 -6.14 -12.22
N ARG A 63 5.46 -5.89 -13.10
CA ARG A 63 5.70 -5.61 -14.53
C ARG A 63 6.54 -4.35 -14.69
N LEU A 64 6.17 -3.26 -14.01
CA LEU A 64 6.88 -1.98 -14.06
C LEU A 64 8.33 -2.08 -13.57
N ARG A 65 8.59 -2.82 -12.48
CA ARG A 65 9.95 -3.10 -12.00
C ARG A 65 10.79 -3.98 -12.94
N GLY A 66 10.13 -4.81 -13.74
CA GLY A 66 10.77 -5.76 -14.65
C GLY A 66 11.33 -5.13 -15.93
N GLY A 67 11.04 -3.84 -16.19
CA GLY A 67 11.54 -3.14 -17.37
C GLY A 67 10.44 -2.31 -18.01
N VAL A 68 10.71 -1.00 -18.08
CA VAL A 68 9.98 -0.03 -18.87
C VAL A 68 9.80 -0.53 -20.31
N GLU A 69 8.56 -0.69 -20.76
CA GLU A 69 8.21 -0.44 -22.15
C GLU A 69 7.19 0.70 -22.18
N LYS A 70 7.62 1.79 -22.82
CA LYS A 70 6.84 2.98 -23.12
C LYS A 70 5.61 2.60 -23.94
N ALA A 71 4.48 3.20 -23.61
CA ALA A 71 3.50 3.61 -24.61
C ALA A 71 3.56 5.14 -24.68
#